data_AF-A0A4Q3IIW4-F1
#
_entry.id   AF-A0A4Q3IIW4-F1
#
_cell.length_a   1.000
_cell.length_b   1.000
_cell.length_c   1.000
_cell.angle_alpha   90.00
_cell.angle_beta   90.00
_cell.angle_gamma   90.00
#
_symmetry.space_group_name_H-M   'P 1'
#
loop_
_entity.id
_entity.type
_entity.pdbx_description
1 polymer ?
#
loop_
_entity_poly.entity_id
_entity_poly.type
_entity_poly.pdbx_seq_one_letter_code
_entity_poly.pdbx_strand_id
1 'polypeptide(L)'
;MFTLAHLSDIHLGPLPELSFRELASKRVTGYVNWHRNRRRVMFGDTLVSLVNDLKAQKPDHVAVTGDLVNLATKTEIVGAGLWLQDFGLPRDISVIPGNHDAYVPGALKRACAEWHDYMVGDTPHRSIGGMFPYVRMRGNVAIFGVSSAEATAPFFATGTFKRRQALALAEMLGACRTTGHFCVVMIHHPPISGAASWHKR
;
A
#
# COMPACT_ATOMS: atom_id res chain seq x y z
N MET A 1 21.82 -0.72 -12.52
CA MET A 1 21.42 -1.60 -11.40
C MET A 1 20.09 -1.07 -10.90
N PHE A 2 19.09 -1.93 -10.71
CA PHE A 2 17.77 -1.52 -10.23
C PHE A 2 17.72 -1.58 -8.70
N THR A 3 17.21 -0.55 -8.05
CA THR A 3 17.09 -0.42 -6.60
C THR A 3 15.62 -0.33 -6.21
N LEU A 4 15.12 -1.37 -5.56
CA LEU A 4 13.76 -1.41 -5.01
C LEU A 4 13.81 -1.10 -3.51
N ALA A 5 13.14 -0.04 -3.08
CA ALA A 5 12.90 0.19 -1.66
C ALA A 5 11.62 -0.55 -1.23
N HIS A 6 11.64 -1.16 -0.05
CA HIS A 6 10.50 -1.91 0.48
C HIS A 6 10.11 -1.39 1.86
N LEU A 7 8.83 -1.05 2.02
CA LEU A 7 8.20 -0.65 3.27
C LEU A 7 7.00 -1.56 3.54
N SER A 8 6.69 -1.80 4.81
CA SER A 8 5.55 -2.59 5.26
C SER A 8 5.12 -2.12 6.64
N ASP A 9 3.89 -2.44 7.06
CA ASP A 9 3.41 -2.31 8.45
C ASP A 9 3.59 -0.89 9.00
N ILE A 10 3.20 0.10 8.19
CA ILE A 10 3.38 1.53 8.48
C ILE A 10 2.51 1.95 9.67
N HIS A 11 1.30 1.39 9.77
CA HIS A 11 0.33 1.64 10.84
C HIS A 11 0.22 3.12 11.21
N LEU A 12 -0.21 3.93 10.24
CA LEU A 12 -0.35 5.37 10.40
C LEU A 12 -1.17 5.70 11.64
N GLY A 13 -0.55 6.50 12.53
CA GLY A 13 -1.11 6.83 13.84
C GLY A 13 -2.48 7.52 13.73
N PRO A 14 -3.29 7.49 14.81
CA PRO A 14 -4.61 8.08 14.78
C PRO A 14 -4.52 9.57 14.41
N LEU A 15 -5.36 9.97 13.46
CA LEU A 15 -5.54 11.38 13.13
C LEU A 15 -6.07 12.10 14.37
N PRO A 16 -5.50 13.24 14.83
CA PRO A 16 -6.17 13.99 15.87
C PRO A 16 -7.49 14.56 15.34
N GLU A 17 -8.41 14.83 16.28
CA GLU A 17 -9.67 15.50 16.01
C GLU A 17 -9.41 16.91 15.46
N LEU A 18 -9.40 17.07 14.13
CA LEU A 18 -9.32 18.39 13.51
C LEU A 18 -10.69 19.06 13.60
N SER A 19 -10.78 20.09 14.42
CA SER A 19 -11.96 20.96 14.56
C SER A 19 -12.19 21.77 13.28
N PHE A 20 -13.43 21.78 12.77
CA PHE A 20 -13.86 22.61 11.62
C PHE A 20 -13.52 24.11 11.77
N ARG A 21 -13.25 24.59 12.99
CA ARG A 21 -12.88 25.98 13.27
C ARG A 21 -11.43 26.31 12.87
N GLU A 22 -10.54 25.33 12.77
CA GLU A 22 -9.14 25.56 12.35
C GLU A 22 -8.98 25.70 10.84
N LEU A 23 -9.96 25.22 10.06
CA LEU A 23 -9.97 25.29 8.59
C LEU A 23 -10.44 26.65 8.03
N ALA A 24 -10.92 27.56 8.89
CA ALA A 24 -11.63 28.76 8.47
C ALA A 24 -10.78 30.03 8.29
N SER A 25 -9.50 30.06 8.69
CA SER A 25 -8.70 31.29 8.60
C SER A 25 -7.36 31.09 7.86
N LYS A 26 -7.23 31.81 6.74
CA LYS A 26 -6.02 31.98 5.89
C LYS A 26 -5.70 30.81 4.95
N ARG A 27 -6.37 30.79 3.80
CA ARG A 27 -6.39 29.69 2.80
C ARG A 27 -5.09 29.38 2.04
N VAL A 28 -3.98 30.11 2.25
CA VAL A 28 -2.69 29.81 1.57
C VAL A 28 -1.59 29.47 2.56
N THR A 29 -1.36 30.32 3.57
CA THR A 29 -0.45 29.99 4.68
C THR A 29 -1.00 28.86 5.54
N GLY A 30 -2.33 28.81 5.70
CA GLY A 30 -3.03 27.69 6.31
C GLY A 30 -2.81 26.42 5.52
N TYR A 31 -2.92 26.41 4.19
CA TYR A 31 -2.67 25.22 3.37
C TYR A 31 -1.25 24.68 3.51
N VAL A 32 -0.23 25.54 3.46
CA VAL A 32 1.19 25.12 3.61
C VAL A 32 1.51 24.68 5.03
N ASN A 33 1.04 25.41 6.05
CA ASN A 33 1.25 25.06 7.44
C ASN A 33 0.44 23.82 7.84
N TRP A 34 -0.76 23.69 7.30
CA TRP A 34 -1.60 22.49 7.40
C TRP A 34 -0.91 21.31 6.73
N HIS A 35 -0.46 21.42 5.48
CA HIS A 35 0.27 20.33 4.80
C HIS A 35 1.52 19.89 5.58
N ARG A 36 2.26 20.85 6.15
CA ARG A 36 3.51 20.59 6.88
C ARG A 36 3.30 20.08 8.31
N ASN A 37 2.34 20.61 9.06
CA ASN A 37 1.98 20.13 10.40
C ASN A 37 1.23 18.81 10.32
N ARG A 38 0.35 18.62 9.33
CA ARG A 38 -0.34 17.36 9.08
C ARG A 38 0.65 16.22 8.85
N ARG A 39 1.81 16.47 8.22
CA ARG A 39 2.90 15.49 8.11
C ARG A 39 3.42 15.04 9.48
N ARG A 40 3.68 15.93 10.43
CA ARG A 40 4.13 15.53 11.79
C ARG A 40 3.01 15.01 12.69
N VAL A 41 1.79 15.42 12.40
CA VAL A 41 0.62 15.10 13.22
C VAL A 41 0.00 13.76 12.83
N MET A 42 0.07 13.38 11.55
CA MET A 42 -0.35 12.07 11.04
C MET A 42 0.78 11.02 11.10
N PHE A 43 2.05 11.46 11.13
CA PHE A 43 3.22 10.58 11.09
C PHE A 43 4.12 10.84 12.29
N GLY A 44 4.55 9.78 12.99
CA GLY A 44 5.61 9.93 13.99
C GLY A 44 6.91 10.45 13.33
N ASP A 45 7.73 11.17 14.10
CA ASP A 45 9.01 11.71 13.62
C ASP A 45 9.92 10.63 13.00
N THR A 46 9.81 9.39 13.48
CA THR A 46 10.50 8.22 12.92
C THR A 46 10.11 7.92 11.47
N LEU A 47 8.80 7.87 11.16
CA LEU A 47 8.33 7.58 9.80
C LEU A 47 8.74 8.69 8.83
N VAL A 48 8.66 9.96 9.27
CA VAL A 48 9.11 11.10 8.47
C VAL A 48 10.60 11.00 8.15
N SER A 49 11.42 10.67 9.16
CA SER A 49 12.87 10.53 8.99
C SER A 49 13.23 9.37 8.08
N LEU A 50 12.59 8.20 8.25
CA LEU A 50 12.76 7.02 7.40
C LEU A 50 12.41 7.32 5.95
N VAL A 51 11.26 7.96 5.70
CA VAL A 51 10.82 8.33 4.34
C VAL A 51 11.78 9.32 3.70
N ASN A 52 12.29 10.30 4.45
CA ASN A 52 13.23 11.28 3.91
C ASN A 52 14.58 10.62 3.57
N ASP A 53 15.09 9.72 4.41
CA ASP A 53 16.30 8.94 4.12
C ASP A 53 16.10 8.05 2.89
N LEU A 54 15.00 7.30 2.83
CA LEU A 54 14.65 6.46 1.69
C LEU A 54 14.62 7.27 0.39
N LYS A 55 14.01 8.46 0.40
CA LYS A 55 14.00 9.37 -0.77
C LYS A 55 15.42 9.85 -1.13
N ALA A 56 16.29 10.08 -0.14
CA ALA A 56 17.67 10.49 -0.37
C ALA A 56 18.51 9.38 -1.03
N GLN A 57 18.18 8.10 -0.78
CA GLN A 57 18.79 6.96 -1.48
C GLN A 57 18.36 6.85 -2.96
N LYS A 58 17.33 7.60 -3.39
CA LYS A 58 16.82 7.65 -4.78
C LYS A 58 16.55 6.25 -5.37
N PRO A 59 15.69 5.42 -4.75
CA PRO A 59 15.33 4.13 -5.33
C PRO A 59 14.60 4.33 -6.66
N ASP A 60 14.73 3.35 -7.55
CA ASP A 60 14.05 3.34 -8.85
C ASP A 60 12.54 3.09 -8.69
N HIS A 61 12.14 2.42 -7.60
CA HIS A 61 10.74 2.15 -7.27
C HIS A 61 10.57 1.87 -5.78
N VAL A 62 9.38 2.11 -5.24
CA VAL A 62 9.02 1.74 -3.86
C VAL A 62 7.89 0.72 -3.83
N ALA A 63 8.08 -0.36 -3.09
CA ALA A 63 7.05 -1.35 -2.76
C ALA A 63 6.54 -1.11 -1.34
N VAL A 64 5.22 -0.99 -1.17
CA VAL A 64 4.54 -0.85 0.13
C VAL A 64 3.62 -2.06 0.33
N THR A 65 3.94 -2.91 1.30
CA THR A 65 3.29 -4.23 1.46
C THR A 65 2.30 -4.34 2.60
N GLY A 66 1.35 -3.40 2.64
CA GLY A 66 0.17 -3.50 3.51
C GLY A 66 0.33 -2.86 4.88
N ASP A 67 -0.79 -2.88 5.61
CA ASP A 67 -0.95 -2.35 6.96
C ASP A 67 -0.58 -0.88 7.06
N LEU A 68 -1.23 -0.08 6.21
CA LEU A 68 -1.10 1.37 6.23
C LEU A 68 -1.88 1.98 7.39
N VAL A 69 -2.97 1.34 7.84
CA VAL A 69 -3.85 1.84 8.91
C VAL A 69 -3.88 0.91 10.11
N ASN A 70 -4.45 1.34 11.24
CA ASN A 70 -4.57 0.51 12.43
C ASN A 70 -5.95 -0.15 12.55
N LEU A 71 -7.02 0.63 12.38
CA LEU A 71 -8.40 0.19 12.66
C LEU A 71 -9.32 0.16 11.43
N ALA A 72 -8.78 0.48 10.25
CA ALA A 72 -9.51 0.54 8.99
C ALA A 72 -10.73 1.48 9.01
N THR A 73 -10.66 2.52 9.85
CA THR A 73 -11.65 3.59 9.87
C THR A 73 -11.60 4.37 8.55
N LYS A 74 -12.71 5.02 8.20
CA LYS A 74 -12.76 5.87 7.00
C LYS A 74 -11.69 6.97 7.06
N THR A 75 -11.51 7.56 8.24
CA THR A 75 -10.57 8.66 8.45
C THR A 75 -9.13 8.19 8.25
N GLU A 76 -8.74 7.04 8.82
CA GLU A 76 -7.40 6.48 8.59
C GLU A 76 -7.16 6.13 7.13
N ILE A 77 -8.14 5.53 6.43
CA ILE A 77 -7.99 5.16 5.02
C ILE A 77 -7.71 6.40 4.15
N VAL A 78 -8.48 7.48 4.35
CA VAL A 78 -8.26 8.77 3.68
C VAL A 78 -6.91 9.38 4.08
N GLY A 79 -6.55 9.29 5.37
CA GLY A 79 -5.25 9.74 5.87
C GLY A 79 -4.08 9.04 5.18
N ALA A 80 -4.19 7.72 4.99
CA ALA A 80 -3.21 6.91 4.26
C ALA A 80 -3.14 7.27 2.78
N GLY A 81 -4.27 7.56 2.12
CA GLY A 81 -4.29 8.03 0.73
C GLY A 81 -3.53 9.34 0.57
N LEU A 82 -3.75 10.29 1.47
CA LEU A 82 -3.02 11.56 1.49
C LEU A 82 -1.54 11.38 1.81
N TRP A 83 -1.19 10.45 2.70
CA TRP A 83 0.21 10.10 2.94
C TRP A 83 0.88 9.56 1.69
N LEU A 84 0.23 8.63 0.97
CA LEU A 84 0.76 8.09 -0.28
C LEU A 84 1.02 9.20 -1.31
N GLN A 85 0.10 10.16 -1.44
CA GLN A 85 0.24 11.32 -2.32
C GLN A 85 1.43 12.22 -1.94
N ASP A 86 1.67 12.46 -0.64
CA ASP A 86 2.88 13.17 -0.18
C ASP A 86 4.15 12.32 -0.33
N PHE A 87 4.00 10.99 -0.22
CA PHE A 87 5.12 10.07 -0.32
C PHE A 87 5.69 10.04 -1.73
N GLY A 88 4.86 10.01 -2.76
CA GLY A 88 5.34 10.15 -4.13
C GLY A 88 4.29 9.88 -5.18
N LEU A 89 4.71 9.88 -6.45
CA LEU A 89 3.79 9.65 -7.55
C LEU A 89 3.39 8.17 -7.62
N PRO A 90 2.15 7.87 -8.00
CA PRO A 90 1.72 6.49 -8.16
C PRO A 90 2.57 5.70 -9.15
N ARG A 91 3.19 6.33 -10.16
CA ARG A 91 4.09 5.62 -11.08
C ARG A 91 5.36 5.06 -10.40
N ASP A 92 5.81 5.66 -9.31
CA ASP A 92 7.07 5.35 -8.64
C ASP A 92 6.85 4.47 -7.38
N ILE A 93 5.59 4.22 -7.02
CA ILE A 93 5.20 3.52 -5.79
C ILE A 93 4.12 2.47 -6.11
N SER A 94 4.31 1.23 -5.67
CA SER A 94 3.31 0.17 -5.74
C SER A 94 2.86 -0.23 -4.35
N VAL A 95 1.56 -0.37 -4.16
CA VAL A 95 0.95 -0.70 -2.86
C VAL A 95 0.12 -1.98 -2.97
N ILE A 96 0.12 -2.79 -1.91
CA ILE A 96 -0.86 -3.86 -1.68
C ILE A 96 -1.47 -3.67 -0.27
N PRO A 97 -2.70 -4.12 0.00
CA PRO A 97 -3.30 -4.03 1.32
C PRO A 97 -2.82 -5.16 2.24
N GLY A 98 -2.79 -4.87 3.54
CA GLY A 98 -2.61 -5.84 4.62
C GLY A 98 -3.92 -6.16 5.34
N ASN A 99 -3.86 -6.95 6.41
CA ASN A 99 -5.06 -7.33 7.15
C ASN A 99 -5.67 -6.16 7.94
N HIS A 100 -4.86 -5.23 8.46
CA HIS A 100 -5.38 -4.05 9.15
C HIS A 100 -6.09 -3.09 8.19
N ASP A 101 -5.74 -3.08 6.92
CA ASP A 101 -6.45 -2.31 5.88
C ASP A 101 -7.83 -2.91 5.54
N ALA A 102 -7.99 -4.21 5.80
CA ALA A 102 -9.22 -4.98 5.56
C ALA A 102 -10.03 -5.27 6.84
N TYR A 103 -9.61 -4.72 7.99
CA TYR A 103 -10.00 -5.20 9.32
C TYR A 103 -11.50 -5.19 9.62
N VAL A 104 -12.25 -4.24 9.04
CA VAL A 104 -13.71 -4.16 9.20
C VAL A 104 -14.45 -4.36 7.87
N PRO A 105 -15.71 -4.83 7.89
CA PRO A 105 -16.49 -5.00 6.66
C PRO A 105 -16.48 -3.77 5.75
N GLY A 106 -16.16 -4.00 4.48
CA GLY A 106 -16.05 -2.97 3.47
C GLY A 106 -14.81 -2.06 3.56
N ALA A 107 -13.92 -2.23 4.55
CA ALA A 107 -12.69 -1.46 4.65
C ALA A 107 -11.77 -1.69 3.46
N LEU A 108 -11.53 -2.95 3.10
CA LEU A 108 -10.72 -3.31 1.93
C LEU A 108 -11.23 -2.63 0.65
N LYS A 109 -12.55 -2.61 0.43
CA LYS A 109 -13.14 -1.93 -0.73
C LYS A 109 -12.85 -0.42 -0.71
N ARG A 110 -12.94 0.22 0.47
CA ARG A 110 -12.64 1.65 0.63
C ARG A 110 -11.15 1.93 0.42
N ALA A 111 -10.28 1.14 1.03
CA ALA A 111 -8.83 1.22 0.89
C ALA A 111 -8.41 1.11 -0.58
N CYS A 112 -8.90 0.10 -1.29
CA CYS A 112 -8.60 -0.09 -2.71
C CYS A 112 -9.15 1.04 -3.60
N ALA A 113 -10.28 1.67 -3.23
CA ALA A 113 -10.79 2.82 -3.96
C ALA A 113 -9.95 4.08 -3.69
N GLU A 114 -9.59 4.33 -2.43
CA GLU A 114 -8.80 5.50 -2.01
C GLU A 114 -7.36 5.44 -2.54
N TRP A 115 -6.77 4.25 -2.57
CA TRP A 115 -5.37 4.03 -2.96
C TRP A 115 -5.23 3.47 -4.38
N HIS A 116 -6.32 3.51 -5.17
CA HIS A 116 -6.44 2.85 -6.47
C HIS A 116 -5.24 3.08 -7.39
N ASP A 117 -4.78 4.33 -7.52
CA ASP A 117 -3.71 4.68 -8.45
C ASP A 117 -2.37 4.02 -8.09
N TYR A 118 -2.18 3.62 -6.84
CA TYR A 118 -1.01 2.88 -6.36
C TYR A 118 -1.18 1.36 -6.44
N MET A 119 -2.41 0.89 -6.65
CA MET A 119 -2.81 -0.53 -6.67
C MET A 119 -3.26 -1.03 -8.04
N VAL A 120 -3.02 -0.25 -9.09
CA VAL A 120 -3.39 -0.61 -10.47
C VAL A 120 -2.15 -0.89 -11.30
N GLY A 121 -2.18 -1.93 -12.14
CA GLY A 121 -1.07 -2.28 -13.03
C GLY A 121 -0.93 -1.33 -14.21
N ASP A 122 0.20 -1.42 -14.92
CA ASP A 122 0.43 -0.62 -16.14
C ASP A 122 -0.54 -1.03 -17.28
N THR A 123 -1.12 -2.23 -17.19
CA THR A 123 -2.21 -2.71 -18.07
C THR A 123 -3.41 -3.21 -17.23
N PRO A 124 -4.29 -2.31 -16.77
CA PRO A 124 -5.35 -2.61 -15.79
C PRO A 124 -6.35 -3.70 -16.23
N HIS A 125 -6.58 -3.82 -17.54
CA HIS A 125 -7.54 -4.78 -18.11
C HIS A 125 -7.16 -6.26 -17.89
N ARG A 126 -5.90 -6.54 -17.50
CA ARG A 126 -5.43 -7.90 -17.21
C ARG A 126 -5.71 -8.34 -15.77
N SER A 127 -6.11 -7.43 -14.89
CA SER A 127 -6.38 -7.69 -13.48
C SER A 127 -7.82 -8.13 -13.25
N ILE A 128 -8.05 -9.01 -12.26
CA ILE A 128 -9.41 -9.43 -11.89
C ILE A 128 -10.13 -8.22 -11.28
N GLY A 129 -11.23 -7.80 -11.92
CA GLY A 129 -11.97 -6.60 -11.49
C GLY A 129 -11.13 -5.32 -11.56
N GLY A 130 -10.03 -5.31 -12.32
CA GLY A 130 -9.15 -4.15 -12.49
C GLY A 130 -8.16 -3.90 -11.35
N MET A 131 -8.02 -4.81 -10.37
CA MET A 131 -7.16 -4.58 -9.19
C MET A 131 -6.08 -5.65 -8.99
N PHE A 132 -6.42 -6.88 -8.59
CA PHE A 132 -5.43 -7.91 -8.24
C PHE A 132 -5.62 -9.21 -9.04
N PRO A 133 -4.56 -9.92 -9.44
CA PRO A 133 -3.17 -9.47 -9.39
C PRO A 133 -2.95 -8.32 -10.39
N TYR A 134 -2.00 -7.42 -10.10
CA TYR A 134 -1.53 -6.44 -11.08
C TYR A 134 -0.03 -6.61 -11.34
N VAL A 135 0.45 -6.06 -12.46
CA VAL A 135 1.87 -5.98 -12.78
C VAL A 135 2.26 -4.58 -13.22
N ARG A 136 3.45 -4.16 -12.82
CA ARG A 136 4.10 -2.91 -13.21
C ARG A 136 5.51 -3.20 -13.71
N MET A 137 5.82 -2.69 -14.89
CA MET A 137 7.09 -2.90 -15.59
C MET A 137 8.01 -1.71 -15.33
N ARG A 138 9.17 -1.98 -14.74
CA ARG A 138 10.22 -0.97 -14.48
C ARG A 138 11.51 -1.46 -15.12
N GLY A 139 11.68 -1.14 -16.40
CA GLY A 139 12.78 -1.67 -17.21
C GLY A 139 12.72 -3.20 -17.27
N ASN A 140 13.77 -3.87 -16.80
CA ASN A 140 13.86 -5.34 -16.76
C ASN A 140 13.19 -5.99 -15.55
N VAL A 141 12.55 -5.21 -14.66
CA VAL A 141 11.89 -5.71 -13.45
C VAL A 141 10.36 -5.64 -13.60
N ALA A 142 9.69 -6.76 -13.37
CA ALA A 142 8.24 -6.87 -13.31
C ALA A 142 7.79 -6.98 -11.84
N ILE A 143 7.08 -5.97 -11.35
CA ILE A 143 6.61 -5.87 -9.96
C ILE A 143 5.12 -6.26 -9.93
N PHE A 144 4.82 -7.36 -9.25
CA PHE A 144 3.48 -7.91 -9.11
C PHE A 144 2.89 -7.56 -7.77
N GLY A 145 1.70 -6.94 -7.77
CA GLY A 145 0.91 -6.76 -6.56
C GLY A 145 -0.13 -7.85 -6.42
N VAL A 146 -0.16 -8.50 -5.27
CA VAL A 146 -1.24 -9.43 -4.89
C VAL A 146 -1.83 -9.10 -3.54
N SER A 147 -3.11 -9.43 -3.36
CA SER A 147 -3.81 -9.27 -2.09
C SER A 147 -4.05 -10.63 -1.45
N SER A 148 -3.49 -10.81 -0.25
CA SER A 148 -3.91 -11.86 0.70
C SER A 148 -4.85 -11.31 1.78
N ALA A 149 -5.10 -9.99 1.80
CA ALA A 149 -6.00 -9.36 2.75
C ALA A 149 -7.44 -9.84 2.57
N GLU A 150 -8.08 -10.19 3.69
CA GLU A 150 -9.49 -10.56 3.78
C GLU A 150 -10.07 -9.92 5.05
N ALA A 151 -11.37 -9.64 5.04
CA ALA A 151 -12.06 -9.24 6.27
C ALA A 151 -12.17 -10.46 7.16
N THR A 152 -11.34 -10.53 8.19
CA THR A 152 -11.31 -11.61 9.19
C THR A 152 -12.16 -11.27 10.40
N ALA A 153 -12.54 -12.28 11.18
CA ALA A 153 -13.19 -12.07 12.47
C ALA A 153 -12.22 -11.37 13.45
N PRO A 154 -12.73 -10.63 14.46
CA PRO A 154 -11.88 -10.04 15.50
C PRO A 154 -10.89 -11.07 16.07
N PHE A 155 -9.64 -10.66 16.28
CA PHE A 155 -8.51 -11.49 16.77
C PHE A 155 -7.87 -12.47 15.78
N PHE A 156 -8.33 -12.52 14.52
CA PHE A 156 -7.65 -13.26 13.45
C PHE A 156 -7.00 -12.28 12.46
N ALA A 157 -5.70 -12.43 12.21
CA ALA A 157 -4.96 -11.71 11.16
C ALA A 157 -4.52 -12.69 10.08
N THR A 158 -5.45 -13.53 9.62
CA THR A 158 -5.15 -14.55 8.60
C THR A 158 -5.40 -14.03 7.20
N GLY A 159 -4.52 -14.39 6.26
CA GLY A 159 -4.66 -14.08 4.85
C GLY A 159 -5.18 -15.26 4.04
N THR A 160 -6.01 -14.98 3.02
CA THR A 160 -6.42 -16.00 2.05
C THR A 160 -5.95 -15.62 0.66
N PHE A 161 -5.13 -16.48 0.05
CA PHE A 161 -4.77 -16.32 -1.36
C PHE A 161 -5.72 -17.11 -2.28
N LYS A 162 -6.70 -16.39 -2.86
CA LYS A 162 -7.81 -17.00 -3.60
C LYS A 162 -7.34 -17.68 -4.89
N ARG A 163 -7.86 -18.89 -5.17
CA ARG A 163 -7.51 -19.71 -6.35
C ARG A 163 -7.54 -18.94 -7.67
N ARG A 164 -8.56 -18.10 -7.89
CA ARG A 164 -8.68 -17.29 -9.11
C ARG A 164 -7.50 -16.33 -9.29
N GLN A 165 -7.07 -15.68 -8.20
CA GLN A 165 -5.91 -14.79 -8.18
C GLN A 165 -4.62 -15.57 -8.42
N ALA A 166 -4.49 -16.77 -7.83
CA ALA A 166 -3.34 -17.64 -8.02
C ALA A 166 -3.16 -18.07 -9.49
N LEU A 167 -4.25 -18.48 -10.15
CA LEU A 167 -4.22 -18.85 -11.57
C LEU A 167 -3.85 -17.66 -12.46
N ALA A 168 -4.46 -16.49 -12.23
CA ALA A 168 -4.12 -15.28 -12.97
C ALA A 168 -2.66 -14.86 -12.76
N LEU A 169 -2.15 -14.93 -11.53
CA LEU A 169 -0.76 -14.63 -11.23
C LEU A 169 0.18 -15.62 -11.95
N ALA A 170 -0.14 -16.91 -11.92
CA ALA A 170 0.68 -17.94 -12.59
C ALA A 170 0.78 -17.69 -14.10
N GLU A 171 -0.33 -17.29 -14.75
CA GLU A 171 -0.33 -16.90 -16.16
C GLU A 171 0.58 -15.69 -16.43
N MET A 172 0.44 -14.63 -15.61
CA MET A 172 1.25 -13.42 -15.78
C MET A 172 2.75 -13.66 -15.52
N LEU A 173 3.09 -14.48 -14.52
CA LEU A 173 4.47 -14.89 -14.25
C LEU A 173 5.04 -15.74 -15.39
N GLY A 174 4.24 -16.64 -15.97
CA GLY A 174 4.61 -17.39 -17.17
C GLY A 174 4.97 -16.47 -18.34
N ALA A 175 4.16 -15.44 -18.58
CA ALA A 175 4.43 -14.43 -19.62
C ALA A 175 5.64 -13.54 -19.31
N CYS A 176 5.94 -13.24 -18.05
CA CYS A 176 7.16 -12.51 -17.70
C CYS A 176 8.42 -13.37 -17.86
N ARG A 177 8.33 -14.68 -17.59
CA ARG A 177 9.44 -15.61 -17.81
C ARG A 177 9.83 -15.71 -19.28
N THR A 178 8.87 -15.76 -20.20
CA THR A 178 9.15 -15.83 -21.65
C THR A 178 9.85 -14.58 -22.19
N THR A 179 9.67 -13.44 -21.50
CA THR A 179 10.25 -12.15 -21.88
C THR A 179 11.53 -11.81 -21.10
N GLY A 180 11.99 -12.70 -20.21
CA GLY A 180 13.27 -12.54 -19.50
C GLY A 180 13.27 -11.51 -18.37
N HIS A 181 12.10 -11.08 -17.89
CA HIS A 181 12.02 -10.09 -16.81
C HIS A 181 12.30 -10.71 -15.44
N PHE A 182 12.98 -9.94 -14.57
CA PHE A 182 13.11 -10.28 -13.17
C PHE A 182 11.79 -10.02 -12.44
N CYS A 183 11.20 -11.04 -11.82
CA CYS A 183 9.87 -10.94 -11.22
C CYS A 183 9.95 -10.70 -9.70
N VAL A 184 9.31 -9.65 -9.22
CA VAL A 184 9.13 -9.36 -7.79
C VAL A 184 7.66 -9.51 -7.44
N VAL A 185 7.32 -10.37 -6.50
CA VAL A 185 5.93 -10.54 -6.03
C VAL A 185 5.78 -9.91 -4.66
N MET A 186 4.94 -8.88 -4.56
CA MET A 186 4.57 -8.23 -3.32
C MET A 186 3.35 -8.96 -2.73
N ILE A 187 3.49 -9.44 -1.50
CA ILE A 187 2.43 -10.07 -0.73
C ILE A 187 2.60 -9.70 0.75
N HIS A 188 1.50 -9.40 1.44
CA HIS A 188 1.55 -9.00 2.85
C HIS A 188 1.82 -10.21 3.75
N HIS A 189 0.98 -11.24 3.66
CA HIS A 189 1.19 -12.51 4.36
C HIS A 189 2.23 -13.38 3.63
N PRO A 190 3.41 -13.65 4.21
CA PRO A 190 4.49 -14.35 3.52
C PRO A 190 4.11 -15.83 3.27
N PRO A 191 4.27 -16.36 2.04
CA PRO A 191 3.92 -17.74 1.69
C PRO A 191 5.00 -18.75 2.14
N ILE A 192 5.64 -18.50 3.28
CA ILE A 192 6.71 -19.31 3.85
C ILE A 192 6.23 -19.90 5.17
N SER A 193 6.19 -21.23 5.26
CA SER A 193 5.81 -21.90 6.49
C SER A 193 6.75 -21.51 7.62
N GLY A 194 6.18 -21.07 8.75
CA GLY A 194 6.96 -20.65 9.93
C GLY A 194 7.44 -19.21 9.93
N ALA A 195 7.23 -18.44 8.84
CA ALA A 195 7.65 -17.03 8.79
C ALA A 195 6.80 -16.12 9.70
N ALA A 196 5.55 -16.49 9.98
CA ALA A 196 4.68 -15.82 10.94
C ALA A 196 3.93 -16.83 11.81
N SER A 197 3.56 -16.40 13.02
CA SER A 197 2.68 -17.14 13.92
C SER A 197 1.35 -17.43 13.23
N TRP A 198 0.75 -18.60 13.49
CA TRP A 198 -0.43 -19.09 12.75
C TRP A 198 -1.62 -18.11 12.69
N HIS A 199 -1.82 -17.28 13.72
CA HIS A 199 -2.87 -16.26 13.77
C HIS A 199 -2.54 -14.98 12.96
N LYS A 200 -1.36 -14.90 12.35
CA LYS A 200 -0.84 -13.81 11.49
C LYS A 200 -0.43 -14.34 10.09
N ARG A 201 -0.98 -15.47 9.66
CA ARG A 201 -0.60 -16.20 8.43
C ARG A 201 -1.59 -15.99 7.31
#